data_AF-A0AAE0DLX4-F1
#
_entry.id   AF-A0AAE0DLX4-F1
#
_cell.length_a   1.000
_cell.length_b   1.000
_cell.length_c   1.000
_cell.angle_alpha   90.00
_cell.angle_beta   90.00
_cell.angle_gamma   90.00
#
_symmetry.space_group_name_H-M   'P 1'
#
loop_
_entity.id
_entity.type
_entity.pdbx_description
1 polymer ?
#
loop_
_entity_poly.entity_id
_entity_poly.type
_entity_poly.pdbx_seq_one_letter_code
_entity_poly.pdbx_strand_id
1 'polypeptide(L)'
;MCAGLSCLVPNYAAVAADTFSSELGILSKSKPRLLTSWNLRQVPPGTNGGVSLTGTLAGFGGASVIATTSLVLLPFCDVDTSIRGRAVGNTPGFEGGNGWGWQEKIFWVLAVTIWGGLGSVLDSALGGWFQASVIDTRTGKVIEGTGGKKVLVSGLRVPANKRSDEPSRHIESGLGILDNNAVNLLMAFLMSIGGIVVASCVWHIPLRSMVS
;
A
#
# COMPACT_ATOMS: atom_id res chain seq x y z
N MET A 1 -12.19 20.18 4.40
CA MET A 1 -12.64 18.85 3.91
C MET A 1 -13.65 18.29 4.91
N CYS A 2 -14.75 17.66 4.46
CA CYS A 2 -15.73 17.09 5.40
C CYS A 2 -15.09 15.88 6.12
N ALA A 3 -15.24 15.79 7.45
CA ALA A 3 -14.42 14.93 8.33
C ALA A 3 -14.28 13.47 7.87
N GLY A 4 -15.35 12.86 7.33
CA GLY A 4 -15.32 11.47 6.85
C GLY A 4 -14.55 11.25 5.54
N LEU A 5 -14.45 12.24 4.66
CA LEU A 5 -13.69 12.10 3.40
C LEU A 5 -12.18 12.19 3.64
N SER A 6 -11.77 12.90 4.70
CA SER A 6 -10.36 13.11 5.03
C SER A 6 -9.61 11.82 5.39
N CYS A 7 -10.28 10.79 5.92
CA CYS A 7 -9.66 9.50 6.25
C CYS A 7 -9.78 8.47 5.10
N LEU A 8 -10.81 8.57 4.27
CA LEU A 8 -11.03 7.67 3.15
C LEU A 8 -9.99 7.88 2.04
N VAL A 9 -9.75 9.13 1.64
CA VAL A 9 -8.86 9.44 0.52
C VAL A 9 -7.43 8.92 0.72
N PRO A 10 -6.76 9.13 1.89
CA PRO A 10 -5.45 8.54 2.15
C PRO A 10 -5.43 7.02 2.13
N ASN A 11 -6.52 6.35 2.52
CA ASN A 11 -6.62 4.88 2.47
C ASN A 11 -6.66 4.38 1.02
N TYR A 12 -7.50 4.99 0.18
CA TYR A 12 -7.53 4.70 -1.26
C TYR A 12 -6.19 5.02 -1.94
N ALA A 13 -5.52 6.11 -1.54
CA ALA A 13 -4.20 6.46 -2.03
C ALA A 13 -3.15 5.40 -1.65
N ALA A 14 -3.21 4.83 -0.44
CA ALA A 14 -2.34 3.74 0.00
C ALA A 14 -2.55 2.46 -0.81
N VAL A 15 -3.80 2.05 -1.03
CA VAL A 15 -4.13 0.87 -1.85
C VAL A 15 -3.70 1.06 -3.30
N ALA A 16 -3.91 2.26 -3.86
CA ALA A 16 -3.48 2.57 -5.22
C ALA A 16 -1.94 2.58 -5.34
N ALA A 17 -1.25 3.15 -4.36
CA ALA A 17 0.21 3.15 -4.32
C ALA A 17 0.78 1.73 -4.26
N ASP A 18 0.19 0.89 -3.43
CA ASP A 18 0.58 -0.51 -3.28
C ASP A 18 0.41 -1.31 -4.59
N THR A 19 -0.76 -1.15 -5.21
CA THR A 19 -1.07 -1.77 -6.51
C THR A 19 -0.11 -1.30 -7.61
N PHE A 20 0.12 0.01 -7.73
CA PHE A 20 1.02 0.52 -8.77
C PHE A 20 2.47 0.14 -8.50
N SER A 21 2.88 0.09 -7.23
CA SER A 21 4.24 -0.29 -6.85
C SER A 21 4.55 -1.75 -7.19
N SER A 22 3.62 -2.67 -6.99
CA SER A 22 3.80 -4.08 -7.32
C SER A 22 3.75 -4.33 -8.84
N GLU A 23 2.72 -3.80 -9.52
CA GLU A 23 2.48 -4.02 -10.95
C GLU A 23 3.51 -3.33 -11.86
N LEU A 24 3.99 -2.13 -11.51
CA LEU A 24 5.07 -1.47 -12.24
C LEU A 24 6.46 -1.82 -11.69
N GLY A 25 6.52 -2.33 -10.46
CA GLY A 25 7.76 -2.81 -9.84
C GLY A 25 8.28 -4.10 -10.48
N ILE A 26 7.40 -4.99 -10.93
CA ILE A 26 7.82 -6.22 -11.64
C ILE A 26 8.48 -5.91 -13.00
N LEU A 27 8.16 -4.77 -13.61
CA LEU A 27 8.75 -4.29 -14.86
C LEU A 27 10.11 -3.58 -14.64
N SER A 28 10.56 -3.46 -13.39
CA SER A 28 11.85 -2.85 -13.07
C SER A 28 13.02 -3.60 -13.74
N LYS A 29 13.88 -2.86 -14.44
CA LYS A 29 15.17 -3.39 -14.95
C LYS A 29 16.16 -3.68 -13.81
N SER A 30 15.99 -3.02 -12.67
CA SER A 30 16.82 -3.21 -11.47
C SER A 30 16.20 -4.28 -10.57
N LYS A 31 17.03 -5.20 -10.08
CA LYS A 31 16.58 -6.25 -9.15
C LYS A 31 16.01 -5.64 -7.86
N PRO A 32 14.82 -6.07 -7.39
CA PRO A 32 14.26 -5.63 -6.13
C PRO A 32 15.17 -5.97 -4.94
N ARG A 33 14.99 -5.23 -3.84
CA ARG A 33 15.70 -5.44 -2.58
C ARG A 33 14.73 -5.77 -1.46
N LEU A 34 15.02 -6.78 -0.67
CA LEU A 34 14.15 -7.19 0.43
C LEU A 34 14.23 -6.19 1.58
N LEU A 35 13.12 -5.52 1.89
CA LEU A 35 13.06 -4.46 2.90
C LEU A 35 13.37 -4.98 4.31
N THR A 36 13.00 -6.22 4.62
CA THR A 36 13.19 -6.84 5.92
C THR A 36 14.60 -7.43 6.14
N SER A 37 15.45 -7.40 5.10
CA SER A 37 16.86 -7.80 5.22
C SER A 37 17.71 -6.63 5.66
N TRP A 38 18.51 -6.83 6.73
CA TRP A 38 19.44 -5.81 7.24
C TRP A 38 20.39 -5.23 6.18
N ASN A 39 20.79 -6.04 5.20
CA ASN A 39 21.67 -5.63 4.10
C ASN A 39 20.93 -5.25 2.81
N LEU A 40 19.59 -5.14 2.83
CA LEU A 40 18.75 -4.90 1.64
C LEU A 40 19.16 -5.80 0.47
N ARG A 41 19.34 -7.10 0.74
CA ARG A 41 19.83 -8.05 -0.25
C ARG A 41 18.91 -8.08 -1.48
N GLN A 42 19.49 -8.33 -2.64
CA GLN A 42 18.72 -8.46 -3.88
C GLN A 42 17.92 -9.76 -3.87
N VAL A 43 16.69 -9.65 -4.34
CA VAL A 43 15.74 -10.76 -4.47
C VAL A 43 15.18 -10.80 -5.88
N PRO A 44 14.69 -11.95 -6.37
CA PRO A 44 14.02 -12.01 -7.66
C PRO A 44 12.79 -11.09 -7.73
N PRO A 45 12.40 -10.64 -8.92
CA PRO A 45 11.11 -9.97 -9.12
C PRO A 45 9.94 -10.85 -8.66
N GLY A 46 9.00 -10.25 -7.94
CA GLY A 46 7.83 -10.93 -7.38
C GLY A 46 8.02 -11.49 -5.96
N THR A 47 9.17 -11.28 -5.32
CA THR A 47 9.37 -11.65 -3.90
C THR A 47 8.57 -10.73 -2.99
N ASN A 48 7.78 -11.30 -2.08
CA ASN A 48 7.06 -10.55 -1.06
C ASN A 48 8.02 -9.75 -0.17
N GLY A 49 7.76 -8.45 -0.08
CA GLY A 49 8.62 -7.46 0.57
C GLY A 49 9.83 -6.97 -0.23
N GLY A 50 9.93 -7.33 -1.52
CA GLY A 50 10.90 -6.79 -2.45
C GLY A 50 10.51 -5.41 -2.96
N VAL A 51 11.35 -4.40 -2.70
CA VAL A 51 11.13 -3.02 -3.14
C VAL A 51 12.08 -2.69 -4.29
N SER A 52 11.55 -2.05 -5.34
CA SER A 52 12.32 -1.53 -6.46
C SER A 52 12.10 -0.02 -6.61
N LEU A 53 13.08 0.70 -7.17
CA LEU A 53 12.98 2.15 -7.35
C LEU A 53 11.80 2.53 -8.27
N THR A 54 11.59 1.79 -9.36
CA THR A 54 10.48 2.05 -10.28
C THR A 54 9.14 1.75 -9.62
N GLY A 55 9.04 0.67 -8.84
CA GLY A 55 7.86 0.35 -8.04
C GLY A 55 7.55 1.47 -7.04
N THR A 56 8.53 1.91 -6.27
CA THR A 56 8.34 3.02 -5.32
C THR A 56 7.87 4.29 -6.02
N LEU A 57 8.52 4.71 -7.11
CA LEU A 57 8.10 5.91 -7.85
C LEU A 57 6.71 5.75 -8.46
N ALA A 58 6.38 4.57 -8.98
CA ALA A 58 5.05 4.24 -9.46
C ALA A 58 3.99 4.32 -8.36
N GLY A 59 4.30 3.82 -7.16
CA GLY A 59 3.42 3.89 -6.00
C GLY A 59 3.13 5.33 -5.56
N PHE A 60 4.18 6.16 -5.42
CA PHE A 60 4.02 7.59 -5.16
C PHE A 60 3.25 8.30 -6.29
N GLY A 61 3.47 7.92 -7.55
CA GLY A 61 2.70 8.40 -8.69
C GLY A 61 1.21 8.06 -8.58
N GLY A 62 0.88 6.82 -8.24
CA GLY A 62 -0.49 6.37 -8.00
C GLY A 62 -1.18 7.13 -6.87
N ALA A 63 -0.48 7.30 -5.73
CA ALA A 63 -0.98 8.11 -4.63
C ALA A 63 -1.22 9.57 -5.03
N SER A 64 -0.31 10.15 -5.83
CA SER A 64 -0.44 11.53 -6.32
C SER A 64 -1.62 11.73 -7.25
N VAL A 65 -1.93 10.74 -8.10
CA VAL A 65 -3.13 10.74 -8.95
C VAL A 65 -4.39 10.75 -8.09
N ILE A 66 -4.47 9.90 -7.07
CA ILE A 66 -5.62 9.89 -6.13
C ILE A 66 -5.73 11.22 -5.38
N ALA A 67 -4.61 11.74 -4.86
CA ALA A 67 -4.58 13.00 -4.14
C ALA A 67 -5.06 14.17 -5.00
N THR A 68 -4.56 14.28 -6.24
CA THR A 68 -4.93 15.36 -7.17
C THR A 68 -6.39 15.21 -7.62
N THR A 69 -6.83 13.99 -7.93
CA THR A 69 -8.22 13.70 -8.31
C THR A 69 -9.18 14.07 -7.17
N SER A 70 -8.78 13.82 -5.92
CA SER A 70 -9.57 14.20 -4.73
C SER A 70 -9.79 15.71 -4.62
N LEU A 71 -8.78 16.52 -4.98
CA LEU A 71 -8.91 17.99 -5.01
C LEU A 71 -9.91 18.46 -6.07
N VAL A 72 -9.94 17.77 -7.22
CA VAL A 72 -10.77 18.17 -8.36
C VAL A 72 -12.21 17.73 -8.19
N LEU A 73 -12.44 16.50 -7.70
CA LEU A 73 -13.77 15.88 -7.72
C LEU A 73 -14.52 15.98 -6.40
N LEU A 74 -13.83 16.16 -5.26
CA LEU A 74 -14.50 16.14 -3.96
C LEU A 74 -14.81 17.56 -3.45
N PRO A 75 -15.99 17.75 -2.83
CA PRO A 75 -16.32 19.00 -2.18
C PRO A 75 -15.53 19.16 -0.87
N PHE A 76 -14.98 20.35 -0.65
CA PHE A 76 -14.26 20.67 0.58
C PHE A 76 -15.16 21.52 1.49
N CYS A 77 -15.55 20.95 2.63
CA CYS A 77 -16.24 21.69 3.69
C CYS A 77 -15.28 22.65 4.45
N ASP A 78 -15.77 23.82 4.85
CA ASP A 78 -15.11 24.72 5.81
C ASP A 78 -15.07 24.12 7.22
N VAL A 79 -13.98 24.40 7.95
CA VAL A 79 -13.71 23.85 9.29
C VAL A 79 -14.82 24.25 10.29
N ASP A 80 -15.30 25.50 10.22
CA ASP A 80 -16.37 26.03 11.09
C ASP A 80 -17.73 25.37 10.88
N THR A 81 -18.05 24.98 9.64
CA THR A 81 -19.29 24.28 9.31
C THR A 81 -19.31 22.82 9.77
N SER A 82 -18.12 22.19 9.91
CA SER A 82 -18.00 20.81 10.42
C SER A 82 -18.36 20.70 11.90
N ILE A 83 -18.04 21.72 12.69
CA ILE A 83 -18.35 21.78 14.13
C ILE A 83 -19.84 22.08 14.37
N ARG A 84 -20.49 22.83 13.48
CA ARG A 84 -21.92 23.20 13.58
C ARG A 84 -22.88 22.18 12.93
N GLY A 85 -22.40 21.07 12.38
CA GLY A 85 -23.25 20.01 11.82
C GLY A 85 -24.03 20.41 10.55
N ARG A 86 -23.55 21.43 9.81
CA ARG A 86 -24.22 21.90 8.59
C ARG A 86 -23.25 21.79 7.42
N ALA A 87 -23.37 20.75 6.61
CA ALA A 87 -22.61 20.60 5.38
C ALA A 87 -23.12 21.61 4.33
N VAL A 88 -22.48 22.77 4.23
CA VAL A 88 -22.69 23.70 3.12
C VAL A 88 -21.37 23.83 2.40
N GLY A 89 -21.24 23.12 1.28
CA GLY A 89 -20.07 23.16 0.42
C GLY A 89 -20.31 22.27 -0.80
N ASN A 90 -21.03 22.78 -1.79
CA ASN A 90 -21.31 22.08 -3.05
C ASN A 90 -20.28 22.42 -4.15
N THR A 91 -19.21 23.14 -3.82
CA THR A 91 -18.21 23.58 -4.79
C THR A 91 -17.00 22.62 -4.79
N PRO A 92 -16.56 22.15 -5.96
CA PRO A 92 -15.32 21.38 -6.09
C PRO A 92 -14.11 22.16 -5.55
N GLY A 93 -13.13 21.45 -4.98
CA GLY A 93 -11.93 22.08 -4.39
C GLY A 93 -11.10 22.93 -5.35
N PHE A 94 -11.26 22.73 -6.67
CA PHE A 94 -10.64 23.55 -7.71
C PHE A 94 -11.33 24.91 -7.91
N GLU A 95 -12.67 24.97 -7.81
CA GLU A 95 -13.46 26.19 -8.09
C GLU A 95 -13.66 27.11 -6.87
N GLY A 96 -13.37 26.63 -5.67
CA GLY A 96 -13.39 27.48 -4.48
C GLY A 96 -14.78 27.61 -3.86
N GLY A 97 -14.96 26.93 -2.74
CA GLY A 97 -15.38 27.69 -1.57
C GLY A 97 -14.17 28.49 -1.09
N ASN A 98 -14.36 29.68 -0.54
CA ASN A 98 -13.31 30.53 0.04
C ASN A 98 -12.54 29.90 1.24
N GLY A 99 -12.57 28.58 1.40
CA GLY A 99 -12.09 27.87 2.58
C GLY A 99 -10.61 27.54 2.59
N TRP A 100 -10.03 27.02 1.48
CA TRP A 100 -8.64 26.56 1.43
C TRP A 100 -7.85 27.30 0.36
N GLY A 101 -6.76 27.95 0.77
CA GLY A 101 -5.79 28.57 -0.13
C GLY A 101 -4.93 27.56 -0.88
N TRP A 102 -4.06 28.05 -1.75
CA TRP A 102 -3.15 27.21 -2.54
C TRP A 102 -2.16 26.43 -1.66
N GLN A 103 -1.79 26.98 -0.51
CA GLN A 103 -0.89 26.33 0.43
C GLN A 103 -1.53 25.08 1.04
N GLU A 104 -2.80 25.17 1.46
CA GLU A 104 -3.56 24.06 2.04
C GLU A 104 -3.81 22.96 1.00
N LYS A 105 -4.09 23.35 -0.26
CA LYS A 105 -4.28 22.41 -1.37
C LYS A 105 -2.98 21.63 -1.67
N ILE A 106 -1.85 22.32 -1.76
CA ILE A 106 -0.54 21.68 -1.98
C ILE A 106 -0.19 20.79 -0.80
N PHE A 107 -0.37 21.30 0.43
CA PHE A 107 -0.12 20.54 1.64
C PHE A 107 -0.94 19.26 1.69
N TRP A 108 -2.23 19.32 1.34
CA TRP A 108 -3.09 18.15 1.22
C TRP A 108 -2.57 17.13 0.22
N VAL A 109 -2.23 17.56 -1.00
CA VAL A 109 -1.72 16.65 -2.03
C VAL A 109 -0.44 15.98 -1.58
N LEU A 110 0.50 16.74 -1.03
CA LEU A 110 1.76 16.19 -0.52
C LEU A 110 1.53 15.22 0.64
N ALA A 111 0.68 15.58 1.61
CA ALA A 111 0.38 14.75 2.75
C ALA A 111 -0.26 13.42 2.34
N VAL A 112 -1.27 13.45 1.46
CA VAL A 112 -1.94 12.25 0.93
C VAL A 112 -0.99 11.42 0.08
N THR A 113 -0.17 12.05 -0.76
CA THR A 113 0.81 11.36 -1.61
C THR A 113 1.85 10.63 -0.75
N ILE A 114 2.37 11.30 0.29
CA ILE A 114 3.32 10.71 1.22
C ILE A 114 2.66 9.58 2.01
N TRP A 115 1.47 9.81 2.57
CA TRP A 115 0.75 8.78 3.33
C TRP A 115 0.42 7.56 2.47
N GLY A 116 -0.05 7.78 1.24
CA GLY A 116 -0.31 6.72 0.28
C GLY A 116 0.96 5.93 -0.07
N GLY A 117 2.06 6.62 -0.41
CA GLY A 117 3.34 5.97 -0.68
C GLY A 117 3.91 5.20 0.52
N LEU A 118 3.67 5.67 1.76
CA LEU A 118 4.02 4.91 2.96
C LEU A 118 3.23 3.60 3.08
N GLY A 119 2.01 3.55 2.55
CA GLY A 119 1.20 2.33 2.49
C GLY A 119 1.87 1.20 1.74
N SER A 120 2.45 1.46 0.55
CA SER A 120 3.17 0.44 -0.22
C SER A 120 4.46 -0.01 0.46
N VAL A 121 5.11 0.89 1.21
CA VAL A 121 6.30 0.53 2.01
C VAL A 121 5.91 -0.35 3.19
N LEU A 122 4.80 -0.03 3.87
CA LEU A 122 4.26 -0.82 4.96
C LEU A 122 3.86 -2.22 4.49
N ASP A 123 3.18 -2.33 3.35
CA ASP A 123 2.85 -3.61 2.75
C ASP A 123 4.11 -4.46 2.50
N SER A 124 5.12 -3.86 1.87
CA SER A 124 6.41 -4.53 1.63
C SER A 124 7.10 -4.98 2.93
N ALA A 125 7.01 -4.20 4.01
CA ALA A 125 7.56 -4.58 5.31
C ALA A 125 6.80 -5.77 5.91
N LEU A 126 5.46 -5.71 5.91
CA LEU A 126 4.60 -6.77 6.44
C LEU A 126 4.72 -8.05 5.60
N GLY A 127 4.75 -7.94 4.28
CA GLY A 127 4.95 -9.06 3.37
C GLY A 127 6.31 -9.72 3.59
N GLY A 128 7.38 -8.92 3.68
CA GLY A 128 8.72 -9.44 3.94
C GLY A 128 8.89 -10.12 5.31
N TRP A 129 8.08 -9.78 6.32
CA TRP A 129 8.12 -10.40 7.64
C TRP A 129 7.19 -11.61 7.74
N PHE A 130 5.97 -11.50 7.23
CA PHE A 130 4.91 -12.46 7.50
C PHE A 130 4.56 -13.38 6.33
N GLN A 131 4.86 -13.02 5.08
CA GLN A 131 4.57 -13.84 3.91
C GLN A 131 5.80 -14.63 3.47
N ALA A 132 5.61 -15.92 3.19
CA ALA A 132 6.66 -16.74 2.63
C ALA A 132 6.74 -16.54 1.11
N SER A 133 7.93 -16.20 0.60
CA SER A 133 8.22 -16.24 -0.85
C SER A 133 8.94 -17.53 -1.20
N VAL A 134 8.41 -18.30 -2.15
CA VAL A 134 9.02 -19.55 -2.59
C VAL A 134 9.54 -19.38 -4.01
N ILE A 135 10.82 -19.63 -4.22
CA ILE A 135 11.44 -19.62 -5.54
C ILE A 135 11.50 -21.05 -6.07
N ASP A 136 11.16 -21.23 -7.35
CA ASP A 136 11.47 -22.45 -8.09
C ASP A 136 12.93 -22.45 -8.56
N THR A 137 13.68 -23.45 -8.10
CA THR A 137 15.12 -23.60 -8.37
C THR A 137 15.41 -23.75 -9.87
N ARG A 138 14.45 -24.22 -10.68
CA ARG A 138 14.64 -24.42 -12.13
C ARG A 138 14.50 -23.14 -12.93
N THR A 139 13.59 -22.26 -12.53
CA THR A 139 13.24 -21.05 -13.29
C THR A 139 13.77 -19.77 -12.65
N GLY A 140 14.17 -19.83 -11.37
CA GLY A 140 14.54 -18.66 -10.57
C GLY A 140 13.37 -17.71 -10.33
N LYS A 141 12.13 -18.14 -10.63
CA LYS A 141 10.92 -17.34 -10.49
C LYS A 141 10.25 -17.62 -9.17
N VAL A 142 9.71 -16.57 -8.56
CA VAL A 142 8.84 -16.69 -7.39
C VAL A 142 7.53 -17.33 -7.83
N ILE A 143 7.08 -18.35 -7.08
CA ILE A 143 5.81 -19.02 -7.30
C ILE A 143 4.89 -18.68 -6.13
N GLU A 144 3.79 -18.01 -6.45
CA GLU A 144 2.67 -17.86 -5.54
C GLU A 144 1.56 -18.85 -5.89
N GLY A 145 0.86 -19.38 -4.89
CA GLY A 145 -0.29 -20.22 -5.13
C GLY A 145 -1.49 -19.37 -5.53
N THR A 146 -2.19 -19.75 -6.59
CA THR A 146 -3.41 -19.09 -7.03
C THR A 146 -4.41 -18.92 -5.88
N GLY A 147 -4.85 -17.67 -5.65
CA GLY A 147 -5.85 -17.32 -4.65
C GLY A 147 -5.36 -17.29 -3.20
N GLY A 148 -4.07 -17.00 -2.95
CA GLY A 148 -3.53 -16.90 -1.59
C GLY A 148 -3.28 -18.25 -0.91
N LYS A 149 -3.48 -19.37 -1.62
CA LYS A 149 -3.18 -20.70 -1.09
C LYS A 149 -1.67 -20.87 -0.93
N LYS A 150 -1.22 -21.17 0.29
CA LYS A 150 0.17 -21.56 0.57
C LYS A 150 0.53 -22.73 -0.34
N VAL A 151 1.53 -22.54 -1.20
CA VAL A 151 2.05 -23.64 -2.02
C VAL A 151 2.72 -24.62 -1.07
N LEU A 152 2.07 -25.76 -0.85
CA LEU A 152 2.60 -26.83 -0.03
C LEU A 152 3.98 -27.24 -0.56
N VAL A 153 5.02 -26.91 0.20
CA VAL A 153 6.34 -27.54 0.09
C VAL A 153 6.22 -28.88 0.80
N SER A 154 5.52 -29.83 0.18
CA SER A 154 5.48 -31.20 0.64
C SER A 154 5.43 -32.10 -0.58
N GLY A 155 6.48 -32.90 -0.71
CA GLY A 155 6.65 -33.88 -1.77
C GLY A 155 5.43 -34.78 -1.87
N LEU A 156 4.63 -34.59 -2.92
CA LEU A 156 3.85 -35.68 -3.47
C LEU A 156 4.87 -36.66 -4.05
N ARG A 157 5.06 -37.74 -3.31
CA ARG A 157 5.85 -38.93 -3.63
C ARG A 157 5.42 -39.45 -5.01
N VAL A 158 6.10 -39.00 -6.06
CA VAL A 158 6.10 -39.68 -7.36
C VAL A 158 7.07 -40.85 -7.22
N PRO A 159 6.67 -42.10 -7.52
CA PRO A 159 7.58 -43.23 -7.42
C PRO A 159 8.75 -43.03 -8.39
N ALA A 160 9.94 -43.29 -7.86
CA ALA A 160 11.25 -42.96 -8.38
C ALA A 160 11.45 -43.28 -9.88
N ASN A 161 11.91 -42.27 -10.63
CA ASN A 161 12.93 -42.52 -11.64
C ASN A 161 13.97 -41.38 -11.64
N LYS A 162 15.24 -41.79 -11.57
CA LYS A 162 16.43 -40.99 -11.24
C LYS A 162 16.63 -39.78 -12.16
N ARG A 163 16.84 -38.58 -11.58
CA ARG A 163 17.92 -37.63 -11.88
C ARG A 163 17.87 -36.40 -10.94
N SER A 164 18.97 -36.22 -10.18
CA SER A 164 19.34 -35.07 -9.33
C SER A 164 18.29 -34.56 -8.33
N ASP A 165 18.30 -35.13 -7.12
CA ASP A 165 17.55 -34.67 -5.96
C ASP A 165 18.16 -33.38 -5.37
N GLU A 166 18.04 -32.26 -6.08
CA GLU A 166 18.07 -30.95 -5.44
C GLU A 166 16.63 -30.47 -5.18
N PRO A 167 16.36 -29.81 -4.04
CA PRO A 167 15.02 -29.33 -3.73
C PRO A 167 14.52 -28.40 -4.84
N SER A 168 13.43 -28.79 -5.50
CA SER A 168 12.82 -28.04 -6.60
C SER A 168 12.29 -26.65 -6.18
N ARG A 169 12.18 -26.39 -4.87
CA ARG A 169 11.66 -25.15 -4.31
C ARG A 169 12.39 -24.80 -3.02
N HIS A 170 12.81 -23.55 -2.88
CA HIS A 170 13.44 -23.02 -1.67
C HIS A 170 12.67 -21.79 -1.17
N ILE A 171 12.50 -21.67 0.14
CA ILE A 171 11.87 -20.50 0.77
C ILE A 171 12.91 -19.38 0.82
N GLU A 172 12.64 -18.28 0.16
CA GLU A 172 13.56 -17.15 0.09
C GLU A 172 13.48 -16.25 1.34
N SER A 173 12.26 -15.88 1.75
CA SER A 173 12.02 -14.87 2.78
C SER A 173 10.69 -15.08 3.49
N GLY A 174 10.60 -14.50 4.70
CA GLY A 174 9.39 -14.43 5.55
C GLY A 174 9.02 -15.71 6.30
N LEU A 175 8.15 -15.57 7.29
CA LEU A 175 7.76 -16.65 8.20
C LEU A 175 6.60 -17.53 7.66
N GLY A 176 5.92 -17.08 6.61
CA GLY A 176 4.76 -17.79 6.05
C GLY A 176 3.59 -17.92 7.00
N ILE A 177 3.42 -16.96 7.92
CA ILE A 177 2.33 -16.92 8.89
C ILE A 177 1.05 -16.45 8.17
N LEU A 178 1.13 -15.32 7.47
CA LEU A 178 0.01 -14.68 6.77
C LEU A 178 0.04 -14.96 5.27
N ASP A 179 -1.14 -14.91 4.64
CA ASP A 179 -1.30 -14.92 3.19
C ASP A 179 -1.36 -13.49 2.62
N ASN A 180 -1.52 -13.36 1.29
CA ASN A 180 -1.57 -12.06 0.64
C ASN A 180 -2.76 -11.21 1.10
N ASN A 181 -3.93 -11.83 1.16
CA ASN A 181 -5.16 -11.16 1.54
C ASN A 181 -5.11 -10.63 2.99
N ALA A 182 -4.55 -11.41 3.92
CA ALA A 182 -4.44 -11.00 5.32
C ALA A 182 -3.44 -9.86 5.52
N VAL A 183 -2.33 -9.83 4.77
CA VAL A 183 -1.39 -8.70 4.81
C VAL A 183 -2.01 -7.44 4.23
N ASN A 184 -2.68 -7.53 3.08
CA ASN A 184 -3.37 -6.38 2.49
C ASN A 184 -4.45 -5.83 3.42
N LEU A 185 -5.20 -6.73 4.09
CA LEU A 185 -6.20 -6.33 5.09
C LEU A 185 -5.56 -5.64 6.30
N LEU A 186 -4.44 -6.19 6.80
CA LEU A 186 -3.70 -5.63 7.93
C LEU A 186 -3.11 -4.25 7.58
N MET A 187 -2.53 -4.12 6.39
CA MET A 187 -2.02 -2.85 5.87
C MET A 187 -3.15 -1.82 5.77
N ALA A 188 -4.27 -2.16 5.11
CA ALA A 188 -5.40 -1.26 4.96
C ALA A 188 -5.98 -0.82 6.32
N PHE A 189 -6.04 -1.72 7.29
CA PHE A 189 -6.47 -1.43 8.65
C PHE A 189 -5.54 -0.44 9.37
N LEU A 190 -4.23 -0.69 9.34
CA LEU A 190 -3.22 0.19 9.97
C LEU A 190 -3.20 1.56 9.30
N MET A 191 -3.27 1.61 7.97
CA MET A 191 -3.30 2.86 7.21
C MET A 191 -4.57 3.66 7.47
N SER A 192 -5.71 3.00 7.69
CA SER A 192 -6.98 3.63 8.07
C SER A 192 -6.89 4.28 9.46
N ILE A 193 -6.46 3.51 10.48
CA ILE A 193 -6.31 4.03 11.85
C ILE A 193 -5.28 5.15 11.89
N GLY A 194 -4.12 4.96 11.26
CA GLY A 194 -3.08 5.98 11.19
C GLY A 194 -3.56 7.24 10.48
N GLY A 195 -4.33 7.10 9.40
CA GLY A 195 -4.92 8.23 8.68
C GLY A 195 -5.90 9.03 9.55
N ILE A 196 -6.73 8.35 10.35
CA ILE A 196 -7.62 8.99 11.33
C ILE A 196 -6.82 9.75 12.40
N VAL A 197 -5.77 9.14 12.95
CA VAL A 197 -4.92 9.77 13.97
C VAL A 197 -4.20 10.99 13.39
N VAL A 198 -3.58 10.86 12.21
CA VAL A 198 -2.89 11.97 11.54
C VAL A 198 -3.86 13.08 11.19
N ALA A 199 -5.06 12.74 10.69
CA ALA A 199 -6.10 13.72 10.40
C ALA A 199 -6.53 14.48 11.68
N SER A 200 -6.65 13.78 12.80
CA SER A 200 -6.95 14.38 14.10
C SER A 200 -5.83 15.30 14.59
N CYS A 201 -4.56 14.93 14.42
CA CYS A 201 -3.42 15.73 14.88
C CYS A 201 -3.13 16.93 13.98
N VAL A 202 -3.19 16.76 12.67
CA VAL A 202 -2.79 17.79 11.70
C VAL A 202 -3.92 18.77 11.44
N TRP A 203 -5.14 18.26 11.23
CA TRP A 203 -6.32 19.10 10.92
C TRP A 203 -7.22 19.37 12.13
N HIS A 204 -6.84 18.92 13.33
CA HIS A 204 -7.59 19.15 14.59
C HIS A 204 -9.05 18.69 14.51
N ILE A 205 -9.34 17.72 13.66
CA ILE A 205 -10.69 17.19 13.47
C ILE A 205 -11.01 16.26 14.66
N PRO A 206 -12.10 16.50 15.41
CA PRO A 206 -12.40 15.70 16.58
C PRO A 206 -12.81 14.28 16.18
N LEU A 207 -12.23 13.25 16.82
CA LEU A 207 -12.45 11.83 16.51
C LEU A 207 -13.94 11.43 16.43
N ARG A 208 -14.77 12.02 17.30
CA ARG A 208 -16.23 11.82 17.29
C ARG A 208 -16.92 12.17 15.96
N SER A 209 -16.34 13.07 15.16
CA SER A 209 -16.87 13.47 13.85
C SER A 209 -16.42 12.58 12.70
N MET A 210 -15.47 11.66 12.95
CA MET A 210 -14.99 10.69 11.96
C MET A 210 -15.61 9.30 12.14
N VAL A 211 -16.11 9.01 13.34
CA VAL A 211 -16.67 7.70 13.74
C VAL A 211 -18.21 7.72 13.83
N SER A 212 -18.82 8.90 13.78
CA SER A 212 -20.28 9.09 13.74
C SER A 212 -20.78 9.26 12.32
#